data_AF-A0A7R9P2K1-F1
#
_entry.id   AF-A0A7R9P2K1-F1
#
_cell.length_a   1.000
_cell.length_b   1.000
_cell.length_c   1.000
_cell.angle_alpha   90.00
_cell.angle_beta   90.00
_cell.angle_gamma   90.00
#
_symmetry.space_group_name_H-M   'P 1'
#
loop_
_entity.id
_entity.type
_entity.pdbx_description
1 polymer ?
#
loop_
_entity_poly.entity_id
_entity_poly.type
_entity_poly.pdbx_seq_one_letter_code
_entity_poly.pdbx_strand_id
1 'polypeptide(L)'
;PNILCYSALNKSRLKYCIFFHYLLFFAMLAKLSADILDRLDIFILEIEELQVPEPLWWEYIWCISLLLSFLGLAAVRKNRIKAMQRYMIGIGVFGFGPILYAAIYYFSDVWSYMSTGETEDLFVWQGYPYAFLWYAFIILAVQVHFFSLYFAWNLLAAWKARGGAKKVD
;
A
#
# COMPACT_ATOMS: atom_id res chain seq x y z
N PRO A 1 -15.15 -19.06 20.86
CA PRO A 1 -13.96 -19.20 19.98
C PRO A 1 -12.66 -19.13 20.77
N ASN A 2 -11.75 -20.10 20.60
CA ASN A 2 -10.46 -20.12 21.29
C ASN A 2 -9.59 -18.92 20.82
N ILE A 3 -9.24 -18.00 21.74
CA ILE A 3 -8.48 -16.76 21.48
C ILE A 3 -7.16 -17.06 20.74
N LEU A 4 -6.54 -18.23 20.99
CA LEU A 4 -5.32 -18.65 20.31
C LEU A 4 -5.55 -18.93 18.82
N CYS A 5 -6.62 -19.65 18.49
CA CYS A 5 -7.00 -19.95 17.09
C CYS A 5 -7.33 -18.64 16.34
N TYR A 6 -8.10 -17.76 16.98
CA TYR A 6 -8.41 -16.44 16.42
C TYR A 6 -7.17 -15.59 16.15
N SER A 7 -6.21 -15.57 17.10
CA SER A 7 -4.93 -14.89 16.94
C SER A 7 -4.11 -15.49 15.80
N ALA A 8 -3.99 -16.82 15.74
CA ALA A 8 -3.26 -17.51 14.68
C ALA A 8 -3.82 -17.20 13.28
N LEU A 9 -5.15 -17.20 13.14
CA LEU A 9 -5.82 -16.87 11.88
C LEU A 9 -5.53 -15.43 11.43
N ASN A 10 -5.69 -14.45 12.33
CA ASN A 10 -5.42 -13.05 11.99
C ASN A 10 -3.94 -12.79 11.70
N LYS A 11 -3.00 -13.52 12.32
CA LYS A 11 -1.58 -13.46 11.95
C LYS A 11 -1.35 -13.92 10.52
N SER A 12 -1.98 -15.02 10.12
CA SER A 12 -1.87 -15.53 8.74
C SER A 12 -2.44 -14.53 7.75
N ARG A 13 -3.66 -14.02 8.01
CA ARG A 13 -4.32 -13.01 7.17
C ARG A 13 -3.51 -11.72 7.04
N LEU A 14 -2.94 -11.21 8.14
CA LEU A 14 -2.06 -10.05 8.07
C LEU A 14 -0.81 -10.29 7.22
N LYS A 15 -0.22 -11.51 7.27
CA LYS A 15 0.91 -11.86 6.40
C LYS A 15 0.50 -11.87 4.93
N TYR A 16 -0.70 -12.33 4.59
CA TYR A 16 -1.22 -12.25 3.23
C TYR A 16 -1.41 -10.80 2.77
N CYS A 17 -1.97 -9.93 3.62
CA CYS A 17 -2.06 -8.51 3.29
C CYS A 17 -0.67 -7.89 3.05
N ILE A 18 0.32 -8.23 3.87
CA ILE A 18 1.71 -7.81 3.66
C ILE A 18 2.25 -8.36 2.34
N PHE A 19 2.00 -9.63 2.02
CA PHE A 19 2.41 -10.19 0.73
C PHE A 19 1.81 -9.44 -0.47
N PHE A 20 0.51 -9.14 -0.45
CA PHE A 20 -0.12 -8.34 -1.52
C PHE A 20 0.40 -6.90 -1.56
N HIS A 21 0.76 -6.31 -0.41
CA HIS A 21 1.43 -5.02 -0.37
C HIS A 21 2.80 -5.08 -1.08
N TYR A 22 3.57 -6.16 -0.91
CA TYR A 22 4.81 -6.36 -1.66
C TYR A 22 4.56 -6.46 -3.18
N LEU A 23 3.49 -7.13 -3.61
CA LEU A 23 3.14 -7.19 -5.04
C LEU A 23 2.80 -5.81 -5.61
N LEU A 24 1.98 -5.03 -4.90
CA LEU A 24 1.69 -3.64 -5.28
C LEU A 24 2.95 -2.76 -5.28
N PHE A 25 3.85 -2.99 -4.33
CA PHE A 25 5.15 -2.32 -4.32
C PHE A 25 5.99 -2.66 -5.55
N PHE A 26 6.06 -3.92 -5.98
CA PHE A 26 6.80 -4.25 -7.20
C PHE A 26 6.16 -3.63 -8.44
N ALA A 27 4.83 -3.50 -8.50
CA ALA A 27 4.16 -2.76 -9.57
C ALA A 27 4.54 -1.27 -9.55
N MET A 28 4.54 -0.64 -8.37
CA MET A 28 5.00 0.74 -8.19
C MET A 28 6.49 0.89 -8.55
N LEU A 29 7.34 -0.03 -8.11
CA LEU A 29 8.78 -0.01 -8.39
C LEU A 29 9.07 -0.18 -9.88
N ALA A 30 8.32 -1.02 -10.59
CA ALA A 30 8.44 -1.16 -12.05
C ALA A 30 8.05 0.13 -12.78
N LYS A 31 7.11 0.91 -12.24
CA LYS A 31 6.82 2.26 -12.76
C LYS A 31 7.98 3.22 -12.43
N LEU A 32 8.45 3.24 -11.18
CA LEU A 32 9.54 4.11 -10.73
C LEU A 32 10.90 3.75 -11.34
N SER A 33 11.07 2.55 -11.92
CA SER A 33 12.36 2.11 -12.43
C SER A 33 12.85 2.94 -13.61
N ALA A 34 11.96 3.50 -14.44
CA ALA A 34 12.36 4.39 -15.53
C ALA A 34 13.14 5.59 -14.99
N ASP A 35 12.53 6.38 -14.09
CA ASP A 35 13.21 7.52 -13.45
C ASP A 35 14.47 7.12 -12.65
N ILE A 36 14.47 5.95 -11.98
CA ILE A 36 15.65 5.48 -11.25
C ILE A 36 16.81 5.19 -12.20
N LEU A 37 16.55 4.55 -13.35
CA LEU A 37 17.58 4.23 -14.34
C LEU A 37 18.12 5.50 -15.00
N ASP A 38 17.25 6.46 -15.31
CA ASP A 38 17.65 7.76 -15.87
C ASP A 38 18.56 8.52 -14.90
N ARG A 39 18.24 8.52 -13.59
CA ARG A 39 19.10 9.14 -12.56
C ARG A 39 20.44 8.43 -12.35
N LEU A 40 20.55 7.17 -12.78
CA LEU A 40 21.79 6.40 -12.74
C LEU A 40 22.58 6.49 -14.06
N ASP A 41 22.10 7.28 -15.03
CA ASP A 41 22.69 7.41 -16.37
C ASP A 41 22.72 6.07 -17.13
N ILE A 42 21.71 5.22 -16.91
CA ILE A 42 21.56 3.92 -17.56
C ILE A 42 20.47 4.01 -18.63
N PHE A 43 20.87 3.93 -19.89
CA PHE A 43 19.96 3.98 -21.02
C PHE A 43 19.51 2.58 -21.46
N ILE A 44 18.19 2.36 -21.49
CA ILE A 44 17.56 1.14 -22.03
C ILE A 44 16.46 1.58 -22.98
N LEU A 45 16.66 1.34 -24.29
CA LEU A 45 15.78 1.82 -25.35
C LEU A 45 14.32 1.37 -25.15
N GLU A 46 14.12 0.11 -24.78
CA GLU A 46 12.79 -0.46 -24.57
C GLU A 46 12.02 0.21 -23.41
N ILE A 47 12.73 0.74 -22.42
CA ILE A 47 12.12 1.45 -21.28
C ILE A 47 11.77 2.89 -21.69
N GLU A 48 12.62 3.54 -22.48
CA GLU A 48 12.35 4.89 -22.97
C GLU A 48 11.18 4.90 -23.97
N GLU A 49 11.10 3.90 -24.85
CA GLU A 49 9.98 3.71 -25.78
C GLU A 49 8.63 3.52 -25.06
N LEU A 50 8.65 3.02 -23.82
CA LEU A 50 7.44 2.86 -23.02
C LEU A 50 6.84 4.22 -22.59
N GLN A 51 7.62 5.31 -22.68
CA GLN A 51 7.23 6.67 -22.33
C GLN A 51 6.53 6.71 -20.96
N VAL A 52 7.15 6.05 -19.97
CA VAL A 52 6.59 5.94 -18.62
C VAL A 52 6.45 7.35 -18.03
N PRO A 53 5.28 7.72 -17.49
CA PRO A 53 5.09 9.07 -16.97
C PRO A 53 5.96 9.32 -15.75
N GLU A 54 6.51 10.53 -15.67
CA GLU A 54 7.35 10.99 -14.57
C GLU A 54 6.67 10.76 -13.20
N PRO A 55 7.43 10.33 -12.18
CA PRO A 55 6.87 10.07 -10.87
C PRO A 55 6.60 11.32 -10.06
N LEU A 56 5.42 11.34 -9.46
CA LEU A 56 5.06 12.30 -8.43
C LEU A 56 5.59 11.84 -7.07
N TRP A 57 5.84 12.80 -6.18
CA TRP A 57 6.39 12.54 -4.85
C TRP A 57 5.58 11.53 -4.02
N TRP A 58 4.26 11.49 -4.20
CA TRP A 58 3.41 10.57 -3.44
C TRP A 58 3.76 9.10 -3.71
N GLU A 59 4.25 8.77 -4.91
CA GLU A 59 4.63 7.41 -5.30
C GLU A 59 5.82 6.92 -4.48
N TYR A 60 6.88 7.74 -4.35
CA TYR A 60 8.03 7.45 -3.49
C TYR A 60 7.66 7.42 -2.01
N ILE A 61 6.81 8.35 -1.56
CA ILE A 61 6.37 8.38 -0.15
C ILE A 61 5.58 7.12 0.17
N TRP A 62 4.75 6.63 -0.76
CA TRP A 62 4.00 5.40 -0.59
C TRP A 62 4.91 4.18 -0.43
N CYS A 63 6.03 4.13 -1.18
CA CYS A 63 7.04 3.07 -1.05
C CYS A 63 7.64 2.96 0.37
N ILE A 64 7.66 4.03 1.18
CA ILE A 64 8.09 3.98 2.59
C ILE A 64 7.22 3.02 3.40
N SER A 65 5.93 2.88 3.06
CA SER A 65 5.01 2.00 3.78
C SER A 65 5.41 0.53 3.70
N LEU A 66 6.14 0.12 2.65
CA LEU A 66 6.71 -1.24 2.56
C LEU A 66 7.71 -1.49 3.69
N LEU A 67 8.59 -0.54 4.01
CA LEU A 67 9.60 -0.69 5.07
C LEU A 67 8.95 -0.93 6.43
N LEU A 68 7.74 -0.44 6.63
CA LEU A 68 7.01 -0.63 7.89
C LEU A 68 6.48 -2.06 8.04
N SER A 69 6.32 -2.81 6.94
CA SER A 69 5.91 -4.20 7.00
C SER A 69 6.88 -5.07 7.83
N PHE A 70 8.17 -4.71 7.89
CA PHE A 70 9.15 -5.36 8.76
C PHE A 70 8.75 -5.26 10.24
N LEU A 71 8.18 -4.13 10.67
CA LEU A 71 7.64 -3.96 12.02
C LEU A 71 6.43 -4.86 12.25
N GLY A 72 5.52 -4.96 11.27
CA GLY A 72 4.35 -5.83 11.31
C GLY A 72 4.74 -7.31 11.44
N LEU A 73 5.65 -7.78 10.59
CA LEU A 73 6.17 -9.16 10.61
C LEU A 73 6.90 -9.48 11.92
N ALA A 74 7.75 -8.57 12.38
CA ALA A 74 8.45 -8.72 13.66
C ALA A 74 7.47 -8.74 14.85
N ALA A 75 6.40 -7.95 14.79
CA ALA A 75 5.34 -7.93 15.80
C ALA A 75 4.57 -9.25 15.85
N VAL A 76 4.17 -9.78 14.69
CA VAL A 76 3.46 -11.06 14.55
C VAL A 76 4.24 -12.25 15.13
N ARG A 77 5.57 -12.27 14.93
CA ARG A 77 6.44 -13.36 15.41
C ARG A 77 6.46 -13.47 16.94
N LYS A 78 6.49 -12.34 17.65
CA LYS A 78 6.67 -12.29 19.12
C LYS A 78 5.50 -11.64 19.87
N ASN A 79 4.35 -11.44 19.23
CA ASN A 79 3.18 -10.72 19.78
C ASN A 79 3.54 -9.34 20.36
N ARG A 80 4.44 -8.59 19.69
CA ARG A 80 4.96 -7.31 20.22
C ARG A 80 3.96 -6.18 19.96
N ILE A 81 3.19 -5.83 20.99
CA ILE A 81 2.16 -4.77 20.95
C ILE A 81 2.70 -3.45 20.41
N LYS A 82 3.80 -2.92 20.97
CA LYS A 82 4.35 -1.62 20.53
C LYS A 82 4.79 -1.62 19.07
N ALA A 83 5.36 -2.72 18.58
CA ALA A 83 5.78 -2.84 17.19
C ALA A 83 4.57 -2.89 16.24
N MET A 84 3.49 -3.58 16.64
CA MET A 84 2.24 -3.58 15.88
C MET A 84 1.59 -2.20 15.84
N GLN A 85 1.57 -1.46 16.95
CA GLN A 85 1.06 -0.09 16.97
C GLN A 85 1.85 0.84 16.04
N ARG A 86 3.18 0.76 16.04
CA ARG A 86 4.04 1.53 15.13
C ARG A 86 3.79 1.16 13.66
N TYR A 87 3.64 -0.14 13.37
CA TYR A 87 3.24 -0.61 12.04
C TYR A 87 1.91 0.01 11.61
N MET A 88 0.88 -0.04 12.47
CA MET A 88 -0.44 0.53 12.17
C MET A 88 -0.39 2.04 11.92
N ILE A 89 0.32 2.79 12.77
CA ILE A 89 0.49 4.25 12.59
C ILE A 89 1.11 4.52 11.23
N GLY A 90 2.19 3.82 10.89
CA GLY A 90 2.88 4.11 9.65
C GLY A 90 2.17 3.58 8.40
N ILE A 91 1.33 2.54 8.48
CA ILE A 91 0.37 2.21 7.39
C ILE A 91 -0.67 3.32 7.25
N GLY A 92 -1.16 3.89 8.34
CA GLY A 92 -2.04 5.07 8.29
C GLY A 92 -1.38 6.27 7.60
N VAL A 93 -0.15 6.60 7.97
CA VAL A 93 0.55 7.78 7.45
C VAL A 93 1.09 7.55 6.04
N PHE A 94 1.92 6.52 5.84
CA PHE A 94 2.64 6.28 4.59
C PHE A 94 1.89 5.36 3.62
N GLY A 95 0.94 4.55 4.10
CA GLY A 95 0.10 3.73 3.24
C GLY A 95 -1.12 4.50 2.72
N PHE A 96 -1.92 5.08 3.63
CA PHE A 96 -3.13 5.80 3.28
C PHE A 96 -2.91 7.27 2.87
N GLY A 97 -1.97 7.99 3.50
CA GLY A 97 -1.72 9.40 3.19
C GLY A 97 -1.43 9.66 1.71
N PRO A 98 -0.43 8.99 1.10
CA PRO A 98 -0.10 9.18 -0.31
C PRO A 98 -1.21 8.77 -1.28
N ILE A 99 -1.93 7.68 -1.03
CA ILE A 99 -3.03 7.26 -1.91
C ILE A 99 -4.26 8.16 -1.79
N LEU A 100 -4.49 8.78 -0.62
CA LEU A 100 -5.54 9.79 -0.46
C LEU A 100 -5.18 11.05 -1.25
N TYR A 101 -3.93 11.50 -1.17
CA TYR A 101 -3.43 12.59 -2.00
C TYR A 101 -3.60 12.26 -3.49
N ALA A 102 -3.19 11.07 -3.92
CA ALA A 102 -3.31 10.63 -5.31
C ALA A 102 -4.78 10.60 -5.78
N ALA A 103 -5.69 10.09 -4.95
CA ALA A 103 -7.12 10.07 -5.27
C ALA A 103 -7.67 11.48 -5.50
N ILE A 104 -7.32 12.45 -4.65
CA ILE A 104 -7.73 13.84 -4.82
C ILE A 104 -7.10 14.45 -6.08
N TYR A 105 -5.80 14.21 -6.29
CA TYR A 105 -5.05 14.74 -7.42
C TYR A 105 -5.63 14.30 -8.76
N TYR A 106 -6.00 13.02 -8.90
CA TYR A 106 -6.53 12.45 -10.14
C TYR A 106 -8.06 12.50 -10.26
N PHE A 107 -8.77 13.08 -9.28
CA PHE A 107 -10.23 13.03 -9.22
C PHE A 107 -10.90 13.71 -10.42
N SER A 108 -10.43 14.90 -10.81
CA SER A 108 -11.00 15.67 -11.93
C SER A 108 -10.93 14.88 -13.23
N ASP A 109 -9.80 14.24 -13.48
CA ASP A 109 -9.52 13.53 -14.72
C ASP A 109 -10.37 12.27 -14.83
N VAL A 110 -10.48 11.51 -13.72
CA VAL A 110 -11.38 10.36 -13.64
C VAL A 110 -12.83 10.78 -13.80
N TRP A 111 -13.23 11.87 -13.14
CA TRP A 111 -14.60 12.37 -13.22
C TRP A 111 -14.95 12.82 -14.64
N SER A 112 -14.03 13.55 -15.30
CA SER A 112 -14.18 13.99 -16.68
C SER A 112 -14.35 12.79 -17.61
N TYR A 113 -13.41 11.84 -17.57
CA TYR A 113 -13.46 10.64 -18.41
C TYR A 113 -14.75 9.83 -18.21
N MET A 114 -15.21 9.66 -16.97
CA MET A 114 -16.44 8.92 -16.67
C MET A 114 -17.71 9.64 -17.15
N SER A 115 -17.66 10.98 -17.23
CA SER A 115 -18.81 11.79 -17.58
C SER A 115 -18.95 11.97 -19.09
N THR A 116 -17.84 12.12 -19.80
CA THR A 116 -17.83 12.40 -21.25
C THR A 116 -17.41 11.20 -22.09
N GLY A 117 -16.62 10.29 -21.55
CA GLY A 117 -15.95 9.22 -22.30
C GLY A 117 -14.78 9.72 -23.17
N GLU A 118 -14.45 11.00 -23.09
CA GLU A 118 -13.47 11.66 -23.94
C GLU A 118 -12.09 11.69 -23.26
N THR A 119 -11.03 11.61 -24.06
CA THR A 119 -9.64 11.66 -23.59
C THR A 119 -8.86 12.86 -24.12
N GLU A 120 -9.50 13.78 -24.85
CA GLU A 120 -8.83 14.89 -25.55
C GLU A 120 -8.06 15.80 -24.59
N ASP A 121 -8.63 16.09 -23.43
CA ASP A 121 -8.02 16.92 -22.38
C ASP A 121 -7.31 16.13 -21.28
N LEU A 122 -7.19 14.80 -21.45
CA LEU A 122 -6.63 13.92 -20.42
C LEU A 122 -5.24 13.44 -20.79
N PHE A 123 -4.39 13.30 -19.78
CA PHE A 123 -3.12 12.64 -19.98
C PHE A 123 -3.33 11.12 -20.18
N VAL A 124 -2.87 10.61 -21.33
CA VAL A 124 -3.02 9.21 -21.76
C VAL A 124 -1.65 8.53 -21.79
N TRP A 125 -1.56 7.34 -21.20
CA TRP A 125 -0.37 6.49 -21.28
C TRP A 125 -0.74 5.14 -21.90
N GLN A 126 -0.04 4.76 -22.98
CA GLN A 126 -0.26 3.51 -23.72
C GLN A 126 -1.74 3.30 -24.14
N GLY A 127 -2.43 4.38 -24.50
CA GLY A 127 -3.83 4.34 -24.94
C GLY A 127 -4.88 4.33 -23.81
N TYR A 128 -4.46 4.42 -22.55
CA TYR A 128 -5.37 4.48 -21.39
C TYR A 128 -5.25 5.81 -20.64
N PRO A 129 -6.36 6.38 -20.13
CA PRO A 129 -6.30 7.55 -19.27
C PRO A 129 -5.48 7.23 -18.02
N TYR A 130 -4.41 8.00 -17.79
CA TYR A 130 -3.44 7.70 -16.76
C TYR A 130 -4.04 7.74 -15.35
N ALA A 131 -4.93 8.70 -15.12
CA ALA A 131 -5.71 8.84 -13.88
C ALA A 131 -6.52 7.57 -13.55
N PHE A 132 -7.05 6.89 -14.58
CA PHE A 132 -7.80 5.64 -14.43
C PHE A 132 -6.94 4.48 -13.94
N LEU A 133 -5.74 4.34 -14.52
CA LEU A 133 -4.78 3.33 -14.10
C LEU A 133 -4.38 3.53 -12.63
N TRP A 134 -4.21 4.79 -12.22
CA TRP A 134 -3.94 5.10 -10.81
C TRP A 134 -5.12 4.79 -9.89
N TYR A 135 -6.35 5.05 -10.31
CA TYR A 135 -7.52 4.68 -9.51
C TYR A 135 -7.65 3.16 -9.32
N ALA A 136 -7.29 2.36 -10.32
CA ALA A 136 -7.21 0.90 -10.16
C ALA A 136 -6.19 0.50 -9.09
N PHE A 137 -4.99 1.10 -9.11
CA PHE A 137 -3.97 0.89 -8.08
C PHE A 137 -4.45 1.35 -6.70
N ILE A 138 -5.04 2.54 -6.60
CA ILE A 138 -5.55 3.12 -5.35
C ILE A 138 -6.59 2.21 -4.71
N ILE A 139 -7.55 1.69 -5.48
CA ILE A 139 -8.58 0.78 -4.96
C ILE A 139 -7.96 -0.48 -4.35
N LEU A 140 -7.01 -1.10 -5.05
CA LEU A 140 -6.30 -2.28 -4.55
C LEU A 140 -5.47 -1.96 -3.30
N ALA A 141 -4.76 -0.83 -3.31
CA ALA A 141 -3.96 -0.38 -2.18
C ALA A 141 -4.82 -0.08 -0.94
N VAL A 142 -5.97 0.59 -1.12
CA VAL A 142 -6.95 0.84 -0.05
C VAL A 142 -7.43 -0.48 0.55
N GLN A 143 -7.80 -1.47 -0.27
CA GLN A 143 -8.24 -2.77 0.21
C GLN A 143 -7.15 -3.46 1.04
N VAL A 144 -5.93 -3.53 0.51
CA VAL A 144 -4.79 -4.15 1.19
C VAL A 144 -4.48 -3.47 2.52
N HIS A 145 -4.44 -2.13 2.56
CA HIS A 145 -4.12 -1.37 3.77
C HIS A 145 -5.26 -1.42 4.79
N PHE A 146 -6.51 -1.39 4.33
CA PHE A 146 -7.69 -1.51 5.21
C PHE A 146 -7.70 -2.86 5.93
N PHE A 147 -7.54 -3.96 5.18
CA PHE A 147 -7.47 -5.29 5.78
C PHE A 147 -6.23 -5.47 6.66
N SER A 148 -5.10 -4.86 6.30
CA SER A 148 -3.90 -4.84 7.15
C SER A 148 -4.19 -4.22 8.52
N LEU A 149 -4.82 -3.05 8.57
CA LEU A 149 -5.19 -2.39 9.82
C LEU A 149 -6.26 -3.16 10.59
N TYR A 150 -7.26 -3.71 9.90
CA TYR A 150 -8.30 -4.52 10.52
C TYR A 150 -7.73 -5.76 11.23
N PHE A 151 -6.88 -6.54 10.55
CA PHE A 151 -6.26 -7.72 11.17
C PHE A 151 -5.25 -7.35 12.26
N ALA A 152 -4.49 -6.26 12.08
CA ALA A 152 -3.59 -5.75 13.11
C ALA A 152 -4.33 -5.32 14.38
N TRP A 153 -5.48 -4.66 14.24
CA TRP A 153 -6.36 -4.27 15.34
C TRP A 153 -6.87 -5.50 16.12
N ASN A 154 -7.37 -6.50 15.41
CA ASN A 154 -7.84 -7.76 16.00
C ASN A 154 -6.72 -8.49 16.78
N LEU A 155 -5.49 -8.47 16.25
CA LEU A 155 -4.32 -9.02 16.94
C LEU A 155 -3.99 -8.26 18.22
N LEU A 156 -4.02 -6.93 18.19
CA LEU A 156 -3.79 -6.12 19.37
C LEU A 156 -4.82 -6.39 20.47
N ALA A 157 -6.09 -6.50 20.11
CA ALA A 157 -7.17 -6.84 21.05
C ALA A 157 -6.90 -8.22 21.69
N ALA A 158 -6.60 -9.24 20.89
CA ALA A 158 -6.33 -10.59 21.38
C ALA A 158 -5.08 -10.68 22.28
N TRP A 159 -3.98 -9.98 21.91
CA TRP A 159 -2.74 -10.01 22.69
C TRP A 159 -2.87 -9.28 24.03
N LYS A 160 -3.61 -8.16 24.06
CA LYS A 160 -3.89 -7.41 25.28
C LYS A 160 -4.77 -8.20 26.24
N ALA A 161 -5.85 -8.83 25.75
CA ALA A 161 -6.73 -9.67 26.57
C ALA A 161 -5.95 -10.80 27.27
N ARG A 162 -5.02 -11.45 26.55
CA ARG A 162 -4.15 -12.49 27.13
C ARG A 162 -3.15 -11.93 28.16
N GLY A 163 -2.59 -10.76 27.90
CA GLY A 163 -1.66 -10.10 28.83
C GLY A 163 -2.33 -9.64 30.13
N GLY A 164 -3.61 -9.26 30.06
CA GLY A 164 -4.43 -8.96 31.24
C GLY A 164 -4.73 -10.20 32.07
N ALA A 165 -5.12 -11.31 31.44
CA ALA A 165 -5.37 -12.58 32.15
C ALA A 165 -4.14 -13.08 32.92
N LYS A 166 -2.94 -12.99 32.33
CA LYS A 166 -1.67 -13.39 32.97
C LYS A 166 -1.23 -12.53 34.17
N LYS A 167 -1.88 -11.39 34.44
CA LYS A 167 -1.58 -10.53 35.59
C LYS A 167 -2.51 -10.76 36.78
N VAL A 168 -3.58 -11.52 36.58
CA VAL A 168 -4.62 -11.78 37.58
C VAL A 168 -4.44 -13.16 38.22
N ASP A 169 -3.70 -14.07 37.56
CA ASP A 169 -3.16 -15.32 38.13
C ASP A 169 -1.79 -15.08 38.78
#